data_AF-A0A4Q3Z288-F1
#
_entry.id   AF-A0A4Q3Z288-F1
#
_cell.length_a   1.000
_cell.length_b   1.000
_cell.length_c   1.000
_cell.angle_alpha   90.00
_cell.angle_beta   90.00
_cell.angle_gamma   90.00
#
_symmetry.space_group_name_H-M   'P 1'
#
loop_
_entity.id
_entity.type
_entity.pdbx_description
1 polymer ?
#
loop_
_entity_poly.entity_id
_entity_poly.type
_entity_poly.pdbx_seq_one_letter_code
_entity_poly.pdbx_strand_id
1 'polypeptide(L)'
;MPFKPDLLREKLKAAGKTQSFLAKKTNRTERTVSRWLNGKNPPKDKDLKKIADALGCTPQEFDPNFADVGKGDVPIHARISNASHNAYEILNRRYGTSQRDIIEAGPVLFSIVAALGLKIPSDDEALGNEIRRHGGTPWYGRGPDISEGFDIDMAASQNRECFGRLPPPDTASPTRNLFFEAVLRLSDNLKDTVDTEYLVTPAPGVPISAAGFNPDVDFLNLITGGDTDLIKAVIYGKVRLSKCLEEHEQSKDRTLEAFIAILRREMALSDRKAVERREAWHASYKDRHPDMAHEFDQIVEKYCRGNGREHFWSDPELDEELLPEEQRVRVERQQVEGKHGGLKIIPPKHSTILMRFIKLKFHRAEDWREFEEAYDE
;
A
#
# COMPACT_ATOMS: atom_id res chain seq x y z
N MET A 1 -20.63 -34.19 13.91
CA MET A 1 -19.35 -34.95 13.93
C MET A 1 -18.55 -34.50 15.14
N PRO A 2 -17.64 -35.32 15.69
CA PRO A 2 -16.82 -34.90 16.82
C PRO A 2 -15.79 -33.83 16.40
N PHE A 3 -15.38 -33.02 17.37
CA PHE A 3 -14.22 -32.11 17.31
C PHE A 3 -13.02 -32.73 16.56
N LYS A 4 -12.36 -31.94 15.70
CA LYS A 4 -11.26 -32.33 14.81
C LYS A 4 -9.89 -31.95 15.40
N PRO A 5 -9.22 -32.84 16.15
CA PRO A 5 -7.94 -32.54 16.79
C PRO A 5 -6.78 -32.38 15.80
N ASP A 6 -6.82 -33.07 14.65
CA ASP A 6 -5.80 -32.95 13.61
C ASP A 6 -5.74 -31.54 13.03
N LEU A 7 -6.91 -30.94 12.78
CA LEU A 7 -7.01 -29.57 12.25
C LEU A 7 -6.48 -28.53 13.25
N LEU A 8 -6.72 -28.74 14.55
CA LEU A 8 -6.16 -27.88 15.59
C LEU A 8 -4.62 -27.96 15.62
N ARG A 9 -4.03 -29.15 15.44
CA ARG A 9 -2.58 -29.32 15.35
C ARG A 9 -2.00 -28.62 14.11
N GLU A 10 -2.66 -28.78 12.98
CA GLU A 10 -2.24 -28.17 11.72
C GLU A 10 -2.26 -26.64 11.82
N LYS A 11 -3.36 -26.05 12.28
CA LYS A 11 -3.47 -24.59 12.44
C LYS A 11 -2.52 -24.01 13.48
N LEU A 12 -2.23 -24.73 14.56
CA LEU A 12 -1.18 -24.31 15.50
C LEU A 12 0.19 -24.25 14.85
N LYS A 13 0.52 -25.27 14.04
CA LYS A 13 1.79 -25.32 13.31
C LYS A 13 1.87 -24.20 12.27
N ALA A 14 0.80 -23.99 11.51
CA ALA A 14 0.70 -22.92 10.52
C ALA A 14 0.82 -21.52 11.15
N ALA A 15 0.22 -21.32 12.33
CA ALA A 15 0.32 -20.07 13.08
C ALA A 15 1.64 -19.90 13.85
N GLY A 16 2.53 -20.90 13.84
CA GLY A 16 3.77 -20.90 14.64
C GLY A 16 3.53 -20.83 16.15
N LYS A 17 2.35 -21.21 16.63
CA LYS A 17 1.95 -21.10 18.03
C LYS A 17 2.11 -22.44 18.76
N THR A 18 2.52 -22.38 20.03
CA THR A 18 2.82 -23.57 20.85
C THR A 18 1.63 -24.01 21.71
N GLN A 19 1.71 -25.19 22.32
CA GLN A 19 0.72 -25.64 23.31
C GLN A 19 0.66 -24.69 24.52
N SER A 20 1.81 -24.16 24.93
CA SER A 20 1.92 -23.19 26.03
C SER A 20 1.18 -21.88 25.71
N PHE A 21 1.22 -21.44 24.44
CA PHE A 21 0.46 -20.27 23.99
C PHE A 21 -1.04 -20.46 24.18
N LEU A 22 -1.60 -21.59 23.73
CA LEU A 22 -3.02 -21.89 23.93
C LEU A 22 -3.38 -22.06 25.41
N ALA A 23 -2.50 -22.66 26.20
CA ALA A 23 -2.71 -22.83 27.63
C ALA A 23 -2.89 -21.47 28.32
N LYS A 24 -2.00 -20.51 28.02
CA LYS A 24 -2.12 -19.13 28.49
C LYS A 24 -3.39 -18.46 27.99
N LYS A 25 -3.68 -18.53 26.69
CA LYS A 25 -4.82 -17.84 26.08
C LYS A 25 -6.18 -18.37 26.56
N THR A 26 -6.29 -19.67 26.77
CA THR A 26 -7.51 -20.32 27.26
C THR A 26 -7.65 -20.26 28.79
N ASN A 27 -6.58 -19.90 29.51
CA ASN A 27 -6.43 -20.03 30.96
C ASN A 27 -6.62 -21.49 31.41
N ARG A 28 -5.92 -22.41 30.74
CA ARG A 28 -5.92 -23.86 30.99
C ARG A 28 -4.49 -24.36 31.16
N THR A 29 -4.36 -25.57 31.70
CA THR A 29 -3.06 -26.22 31.82
C THR A 29 -2.60 -26.78 30.47
N GLU A 30 -1.29 -26.86 30.24
CA GLU A 30 -0.74 -27.51 29.04
C GLU A 30 -1.18 -28.97 28.92
N ARG A 31 -1.38 -29.66 30.04
CA ARG A 31 -1.97 -31.01 30.07
C ARG A 31 -3.38 -31.04 29.47
N THR A 32 -4.20 -30.03 29.75
CA THR A 32 -5.54 -29.90 29.17
C THR A 32 -5.46 -29.66 27.66
N VAL A 33 -4.58 -28.76 27.21
CA VAL A 33 -4.37 -28.50 25.78
C VAL A 33 -3.83 -29.72 25.05
N SER A 34 -2.87 -30.43 25.64
CA SER A 34 -2.33 -31.68 25.11
C SER A 34 -3.42 -32.74 24.94
N ARG A 35 -4.38 -32.83 25.86
CA ARG A 35 -5.54 -33.72 25.70
C ARG A 35 -6.37 -33.33 24.48
N TRP A 36 -6.67 -32.04 24.29
CA TRP A 36 -7.40 -31.55 23.12
C TRP A 36 -6.71 -31.93 21.81
N LEU A 37 -5.41 -31.71 21.70
CA LEU A 37 -4.62 -32.01 20.50
C LEU A 37 -4.54 -33.50 20.18
N ASN A 38 -4.67 -34.34 21.21
CA ASN A 38 -4.70 -35.79 21.07
C ASN A 38 -6.13 -36.34 20.94
N GLY A 39 -7.13 -35.47 20.74
CA GLY A 39 -8.54 -35.87 20.59
C GLY A 39 -9.21 -36.37 21.88
N LYS A 40 -8.56 -36.18 23.04
CA LYS A 40 -9.11 -36.57 24.35
C LYS A 40 -9.76 -35.35 25.01
N ASN A 41 -10.96 -35.53 25.56
CA ASN A 41 -11.71 -34.48 26.28
C ASN A 41 -11.79 -33.16 25.49
N PRO A 42 -12.54 -33.11 24.38
CA PRO A 42 -12.59 -31.94 23.50
C PRO A 42 -12.86 -30.64 24.27
N PRO A 43 -12.35 -29.50 23.79
CA PRO A 43 -12.56 -28.21 24.43
C PRO A 43 -14.06 -27.91 24.52
N LYS A 44 -14.47 -27.31 25.64
CA LYS A 44 -15.84 -26.78 25.79
C LYS A 44 -16.00 -25.54 24.91
N ASP A 45 -17.23 -25.14 24.64
CA ASP A 45 -17.50 -24.07 23.68
C ASP A 45 -16.77 -22.76 23.98
N LYS A 46 -16.72 -22.38 25.26
CA LYS A 46 -15.98 -21.21 25.74
C LYS A 46 -14.48 -21.28 25.42
N ASP A 47 -13.88 -22.45 25.57
CA ASP A 47 -12.47 -22.67 25.28
C ASP A 47 -12.25 -22.76 23.76
N LEU A 48 -13.19 -23.35 23.01
CA LEU A 48 -13.11 -23.44 21.55
C LEU A 48 -13.18 -22.07 20.87
N LYS A 49 -14.02 -21.15 21.35
CA LYS A 49 -14.02 -19.75 20.88
C LYS A 49 -12.67 -19.08 21.06
N LYS A 50 -12.08 -19.19 22.26
CA LYS A 50 -10.76 -18.62 22.54
C LYS A 50 -9.66 -19.22 21.67
N ILE A 51 -9.74 -20.52 21.37
CA ILE A 51 -8.81 -21.20 20.45
C ILE A 51 -8.99 -20.64 19.03
N ALA A 52 -10.23 -20.52 18.57
CA ALA A 52 -10.58 -20.01 17.25
C ALA A 52 -10.11 -18.56 17.06
N ASP A 53 -10.40 -17.68 18.03
CA ASP A 53 -9.94 -16.29 18.08
C ASP A 53 -8.41 -16.21 18.06
N ALA A 54 -7.73 -17.07 18.82
CA ALA A 54 -6.27 -17.09 18.91
C ALA A 54 -5.58 -17.58 17.63
N LEU A 55 -6.31 -18.31 16.80
CA LEU A 55 -5.82 -18.91 15.55
C LEU A 55 -6.43 -18.25 14.31
N GLY A 56 -7.23 -17.19 14.47
CA GLY A 56 -7.85 -16.45 13.37
C GLY A 56 -8.79 -17.31 12.50
N CYS A 57 -9.54 -18.23 13.12
CA CYS A 57 -10.45 -19.14 12.43
C CYS A 57 -11.77 -19.25 13.17
N THR A 58 -12.72 -20.05 12.64
CA THR A 58 -14.02 -20.23 13.25
C THR A 58 -14.07 -21.48 14.15
N PRO A 59 -14.85 -21.49 15.26
CA PRO A 59 -15.07 -22.69 16.04
C PRO A 59 -15.60 -23.87 15.22
N GLN A 60 -16.37 -23.59 14.17
CA GLN A 60 -16.99 -24.56 13.25
C GLN A 60 -15.97 -25.34 12.41
N GLU A 61 -14.80 -24.76 12.14
CA GLU A 61 -13.71 -25.48 11.47
C GLU A 61 -13.24 -26.66 12.32
N PHE A 62 -13.19 -26.49 13.64
CA PHE A 62 -12.80 -27.54 14.57
C PHE A 62 -13.96 -28.45 14.98
N ASP A 63 -15.15 -27.90 15.15
CA ASP A 63 -16.36 -28.66 15.47
C ASP A 63 -17.52 -28.22 14.57
N PRO A 64 -17.82 -28.97 13.50
CA PRO A 64 -18.91 -28.62 12.58
C PRO A 64 -20.30 -28.54 13.24
N ASN A 65 -20.46 -29.13 14.43
CA ASN A 65 -21.70 -29.09 15.19
C ASN A 65 -21.73 -27.96 16.23
N PHE A 66 -20.71 -27.10 16.27
CA PHE A 66 -20.64 -25.98 17.18
C PHE A 66 -21.88 -25.09 17.02
N ALA A 67 -22.71 -25.05 18.06
CA ALA A 67 -23.92 -24.25 18.04
C ALA A 67 -23.53 -22.78 17.86
N ASP A 68 -24.17 -22.14 16.88
CA ASP A 68 -23.94 -20.76 16.49
C ASP A 68 -24.40 -19.83 17.63
N VAL A 69 -23.60 -19.70 18.69
CA VAL A 69 -23.84 -18.75 19.78
C VAL A 69 -23.38 -17.38 19.29
N GLY A 70 -24.20 -16.81 18.41
CA GLY A 70 -24.02 -15.53 17.76
C GLY A 70 -24.55 -15.55 16.32
N LYS A 71 -25.88 -15.61 16.14
CA LYS A 71 -26.53 -15.34 14.84
C LYS A 71 -26.04 -13.98 14.31
N GLY A 72 -24.98 -13.95 13.52
CA GLY A 72 -24.44 -12.71 12.95
C GLY A 72 -22.92 -12.60 12.84
N ASP A 73 -22.12 -13.47 13.46
CA ASP A 73 -20.66 -13.42 13.27
C ASP A 73 -20.32 -13.99 11.87
N VAL A 74 -20.28 -13.13 10.85
CA VAL A 74 -19.83 -13.46 9.50
C VAL A 74 -18.30 -13.56 9.50
N PRO A 75 -17.70 -14.71 9.19
CA PRO A 75 -16.25 -14.81 9.10
C PRO A 75 -15.73 -13.98 7.92
N ILE A 76 -15.00 -12.91 8.21
CA ILE A 76 -14.32 -12.10 7.21
C ILE A 76 -12.93 -12.71 6.97
N HIS A 77 -12.80 -13.51 5.91
CA HIS A 77 -11.51 -14.01 5.44
C HIS A 77 -10.90 -13.01 4.46
N ALA A 78 -10.30 -11.94 4.98
CA ALA A 78 -9.52 -10.99 4.18
C ALA A 78 -8.02 -11.18 4.46
N ARG A 79 -7.22 -11.37 3.41
CA ARG A 79 -5.76 -11.21 3.50
C ARG A 79 -5.49 -9.73 3.73
N ILE A 80 -5.02 -9.37 4.93
CA ILE A 80 -4.63 -8.01 5.27
C ILE A 80 -3.11 -7.87 5.22
N SER A 81 -2.65 -6.71 4.73
CA SER A 81 -1.23 -6.41 4.62
C SER A 81 -0.56 -6.33 6.00
N ASN A 82 0.76 -6.51 6.05
CA ASN A 82 1.55 -6.26 7.26
C ASN A 82 1.39 -4.80 7.75
N ALA A 83 1.27 -3.83 6.83
CA ALA A 83 1.03 -2.42 7.18
C ALA A 83 -0.29 -2.26 7.95
N SER A 84 -1.38 -2.87 7.47
CA SER A 84 -2.67 -2.86 8.16
C SER A 84 -2.59 -3.57 9.52
N HIS A 85 -1.89 -4.71 9.60
CA HIS A 85 -1.66 -5.40 10.87
C HIS A 85 -0.90 -4.54 11.88
N ASN A 86 0.13 -3.82 11.43
CA ASN A 86 0.89 -2.91 12.27
C ASN A 86 0.01 -1.75 12.75
N ALA A 87 -0.81 -1.17 11.86
CA ALA A 87 -1.76 -0.13 12.24
C ALA A 87 -2.74 -0.62 13.31
N TYR A 88 -3.30 -1.83 13.18
CA TYR A 88 -4.16 -2.41 14.22
C TYR A 88 -3.44 -2.57 15.56
N GLU A 89 -2.18 -3.03 15.55
CA GLU A 89 -1.38 -3.19 16.78
C GLU A 89 -1.12 -1.84 17.46
N ILE A 90 -0.81 -0.80 16.69
CA ILE A 90 -0.60 0.56 17.19
C ILE A 90 -1.90 1.11 17.81
N LEU A 91 -3.02 1.03 17.08
CA LEU A 91 -4.32 1.51 17.54
C LEU A 91 -4.81 0.77 18.79
N ASN A 92 -4.58 -0.55 18.86
CA ASN A 92 -4.88 -1.33 20.06
C ASN A 92 -4.07 -0.85 21.27
N ARG A 93 -2.78 -0.57 21.11
CA ARG A 93 -1.94 -0.07 22.22
C ARG A 93 -2.29 1.34 22.64
N ARG A 94 -2.65 2.21 21.69
CA ARG A 94 -2.98 3.60 21.97
C ARG A 94 -4.38 3.76 22.56
N TYR A 95 -5.37 3.11 21.97
CA TYR A 95 -6.80 3.34 22.26
C TYR A 95 -7.51 2.14 22.89
N GLY A 96 -6.81 1.02 23.12
CA GLY A 96 -7.40 -0.21 23.67
C GLY A 96 -8.42 -0.86 22.73
N THR A 97 -8.41 -0.48 21.45
CA THR A 97 -9.41 -0.89 20.46
C THR A 97 -9.01 -2.18 19.77
N SER A 98 -9.91 -3.16 19.72
CA SER A 98 -9.61 -4.43 19.04
C SER A 98 -9.74 -4.30 17.53
N GLN A 99 -9.12 -5.22 16.78
CA GLN A 99 -9.30 -5.31 15.33
C GLN A 99 -10.78 -5.45 14.93
N ARG A 100 -11.58 -6.18 15.73
CA ARG A 100 -13.02 -6.31 15.51
C ARG A 100 -13.70 -4.95 15.58
N ASP A 101 -13.45 -4.17 16.63
CA ASP A 101 -14.09 -2.87 16.81
C ASP A 101 -13.75 -1.91 15.66
N ILE A 102 -12.51 -1.96 15.15
CA ILE A 102 -12.08 -1.15 14.00
C ILE A 102 -12.81 -1.59 12.72
N ILE A 103 -12.95 -2.91 12.49
CA ILE A 103 -13.68 -3.44 11.34
C ILE A 103 -15.18 -3.07 11.41
N GLU A 104 -15.78 -3.15 12.60
CA GLU A 104 -17.18 -2.75 12.83
C GLU A 104 -17.40 -1.24 12.66
N ALA A 105 -16.41 -0.41 13.03
CA ALA A 105 -16.43 1.03 12.76
C ALA A 105 -16.20 1.37 11.27
N GLY A 106 -15.59 0.44 10.52
CA GLY A 106 -15.20 0.60 9.12
C GLY A 106 -16.30 1.16 8.21
N PRO A 107 -17.51 0.57 8.16
CA PRO A 107 -18.60 1.07 7.31
C PRO A 107 -19.01 2.52 7.61
N VAL A 108 -18.98 2.94 8.88
CA VAL A 108 -19.34 4.30 9.29
C VAL A 108 -18.26 5.28 8.84
N LEU A 109 -16.99 4.98 9.16
CA LEU A 109 -15.85 5.81 8.76
C LEU A 109 -15.74 5.89 7.23
N PHE A 110 -15.88 4.76 6.54
CA PHE A 110 -15.89 4.70 5.08
C PHE A 110 -16.99 5.59 4.50
N SER A 111 -18.22 5.50 5.00
CA SER A 111 -19.35 6.28 4.48
C SER A 111 -19.14 7.79 4.66
N ILE A 112 -18.57 8.20 5.80
CA ILE A 112 -18.22 9.61 6.07
C ILE A 112 -17.15 10.10 5.09
N VAL A 113 -16.05 9.37 4.97
CA VAL A 113 -14.92 9.77 4.11
C VAL A 113 -15.32 9.74 2.64
N ALA A 114 -16.09 8.74 2.20
CA ALA A 114 -16.63 8.67 0.84
C ALA A 114 -17.55 9.86 0.55
N ALA A 115 -18.45 10.22 1.47
CA ALA A 115 -19.33 11.36 1.29
C ALA A 115 -18.56 12.69 1.24
N LEU A 116 -17.50 12.85 2.04
CA LEU A 116 -16.60 13.99 1.96
C LEU A 116 -15.85 14.02 0.64
N GLY A 117 -15.33 12.87 0.18
CA GLY A 117 -14.65 12.72 -1.11
C GLY A 117 -15.52 13.17 -2.27
N LEU A 118 -16.77 12.71 -2.31
CA LEU A 118 -17.71 13.10 -3.36
C LEU A 118 -18.05 14.60 -3.37
N LYS A 119 -17.87 15.32 -2.26
CA LYS A 119 -18.10 16.79 -2.21
C LYS A 119 -16.91 17.61 -2.71
N ILE A 120 -15.72 17.03 -2.77
CA ILE A 120 -14.49 17.75 -3.11
C ILE A 120 -14.61 18.55 -4.42
N PRO A 121 -15.09 17.97 -5.54
CA PRO A 121 -15.17 18.73 -6.79
C PRO A 121 -16.08 19.96 -6.67
N SER A 122 -17.24 19.84 -6.02
CA SER A 122 -18.14 20.98 -5.81
C SER A 122 -17.59 22.02 -4.83
N ASP A 123 -16.89 21.58 -3.77
CA ASP A 123 -16.27 22.47 -2.80
C ASP A 123 -15.11 23.26 -3.45
N ASP A 124 -14.31 22.59 -4.27
CA ASP A 124 -13.27 23.22 -5.08
C ASP A 124 -13.87 24.19 -6.10
N GLU A 125 -14.96 23.83 -6.79
CA GLU A 125 -15.65 24.75 -7.70
C GLU A 125 -16.13 26.02 -6.99
N ALA A 126 -16.76 25.86 -5.82
CA ALA A 126 -17.26 26.95 -5.00
C ALA A 126 -16.11 27.88 -4.56
N LEU A 127 -15.01 27.30 -4.07
CA LEU A 127 -13.81 28.05 -3.70
C LEU A 127 -13.20 28.76 -4.91
N GLY A 128 -13.14 28.10 -6.07
CA GLY A 128 -12.64 28.72 -7.30
C GLY A 128 -13.52 29.86 -7.82
N ASN A 129 -14.84 29.76 -7.64
CA ASN A 129 -15.77 30.86 -7.91
C ASN A 129 -15.53 32.04 -6.97
N GLU A 130 -15.27 31.80 -5.69
CA GLU A 130 -14.93 32.83 -4.72
C GLU A 130 -13.61 33.53 -5.05
N ILE A 131 -12.55 32.76 -5.34
CA ILE A 131 -11.25 33.29 -5.78
C ILE A 131 -11.42 34.19 -7.01
N ARG A 132 -12.22 33.77 -8.00
CA ARG A 132 -12.53 34.57 -9.20
C ARG A 132 -13.24 35.88 -8.86
N ARG A 133 -14.20 35.86 -7.93
CA ARG A 133 -14.90 37.08 -7.47
C ARG A 133 -13.94 38.10 -6.83
N HIS A 134 -12.88 37.62 -6.19
CA HIS A 134 -11.83 38.46 -5.62
C HIS A 134 -10.69 38.81 -6.59
N GLY A 135 -10.86 38.55 -7.89
CA GLY A 135 -9.87 38.87 -8.92
C GLY A 135 -8.67 37.91 -8.95
N GLY A 136 -8.71 36.82 -8.20
CA GLY A 136 -7.72 35.76 -8.24
C GLY A 136 -7.96 34.77 -9.37
N THR A 137 -6.96 33.94 -9.65
CA THR A 137 -7.08 32.80 -10.57
C THR A 137 -6.97 31.51 -9.77
N PRO A 138 -8.01 30.65 -9.75
CA PRO A 138 -7.95 29.36 -9.05
C PRO A 138 -6.86 28.46 -9.65
N TRP A 139 -6.36 27.55 -8.82
CA TRP A 139 -5.29 26.62 -9.20
C TRP A 139 -5.77 25.55 -10.18
N TYR A 140 -7.00 25.03 -9.98
CA TYR A 140 -7.70 24.18 -10.93
C TYR A 140 -8.31 25.05 -12.06
N GLY A 141 -7.95 24.76 -13.32
CA GLY A 141 -8.30 25.55 -14.50
C GLY A 141 -7.14 26.29 -15.18
N ARG A 142 -5.89 26.09 -14.74
CA ARG A 142 -4.70 26.55 -15.48
C ARG A 142 -4.40 25.62 -16.66
N GLY A 143 -5.12 25.83 -17.76
CA GLY A 143 -4.91 25.12 -19.03
C GLY A 143 -5.90 23.97 -19.26
N PRO A 144 -6.00 23.48 -20.51
CA PRO A 144 -7.04 22.53 -20.93
C PRO A 144 -7.04 21.24 -20.11
N ASP A 145 -5.84 20.68 -19.88
CA ASP A 145 -5.65 19.39 -19.20
C ASP A 145 -6.12 19.42 -17.73
N ILE A 146 -6.02 20.58 -17.05
CA ILE A 146 -6.49 20.70 -15.66
C ILE A 146 -8.01 20.87 -15.60
N SER A 147 -8.61 21.53 -16.61
CA SER A 147 -10.06 21.68 -16.71
C SER A 147 -10.75 20.36 -16.99
N GLU A 148 -10.21 19.57 -17.93
CA GLU A 148 -10.77 18.27 -18.29
C GLU A 148 -10.63 17.25 -17.15
N GLY A 149 -9.52 17.26 -16.42
CA GLY A 149 -9.35 16.45 -15.22
C GLY A 149 -10.38 16.78 -14.13
N PHE A 150 -10.67 18.07 -13.95
CA PHE A 150 -11.70 18.54 -13.04
C PHE A 150 -13.11 18.10 -13.46
N ASP A 151 -13.43 18.16 -14.75
CA ASP A 151 -14.72 17.69 -15.27
C ASP A 151 -14.89 16.18 -15.06
N ILE A 152 -13.81 15.39 -15.18
CA ILE A 152 -13.83 13.96 -14.89
C ILE A 152 -14.07 13.71 -13.39
N ASP A 153 -13.42 14.46 -12.50
CA ASP A 153 -13.66 14.36 -11.06
C ASP A 153 -15.11 14.73 -10.71
N MET A 154 -15.66 15.76 -11.34
CA MET A 154 -17.07 16.16 -11.17
C MET A 154 -18.02 15.06 -11.64
N ALA A 155 -17.73 14.43 -12.78
CA ALA A 155 -18.50 13.28 -13.26
C ALA A 155 -18.39 12.07 -12.31
N ALA A 156 -17.21 11.79 -11.75
CA ALA A 156 -17.02 10.72 -10.76
C ALA A 156 -17.86 10.99 -9.50
N SER A 157 -17.87 12.23 -9.01
CA SER A 157 -18.72 12.67 -7.90
C SER A 157 -20.22 12.42 -8.16
N GLN A 158 -20.72 12.89 -9.30
CA GLN A 158 -22.14 12.73 -9.69
C GLN A 158 -22.56 11.26 -9.82
N ASN A 159 -21.63 10.39 -10.24
CA ASN A 159 -21.85 8.94 -10.38
C ASN A 159 -21.57 8.15 -9.09
N ARG A 160 -21.27 8.82 -7.97
CA ARG A 160 -20.92 8.20 -6.67
C ARG A 160 -19.68 7.31 -6.69
N GLU A 161 -18.75 7.60 -7.60
CA GLU A 161 -17.47 6.91 -7.71
C GLU A 161 -16.46 7.53 -6.73
N CYS A 162 -16.57 7.18 -5.45
CA CYS A 162 -15.79 7.83 -4.39
C CYS A 162 -14.27 7.63 -4.51
N PHE A 163 -13.78 6.61 -5.21
CA PHE A 163 -12.34 6.46 -5.49
C PHE A 163 -11.88 7.25 -6.73
N GLY A 164 -12.77 8.01 -7.38
CA GLY A 164 -12.48 8.72 -8.61
C GLY A 164 -12.54 7.83 -9.85
N ARG A 165 -12.18 8.42 -11.00
CA ARG A 165 -12.26 7.78 -12.32
C ARG A 165 -10.94 7.97 -13.07
N LEU A 166 -10.46 6.90 -13.71
CA LEU A 166 -9.31 7.00 -14.60
C LEU A 166 -9.67 7.85 -15.83
N PRO A 167 -8.76 8.73 -16.29
CA PRO A 167 -8.98 9.46 -17.52
C PRO A 167 -8.99 8.49 -18.71
N PRO A 168 -9.70 8.83 -19.80
CA PRO A 168 -9.59 8.08 -21.05
C PRO A 168 -8.13 7.98 -21.53
N PRO A 169 -7.72 6.91 -22.26
CA PRO A 169 -6.31 6.65 -22.60
C PRO A 169 -5.61 7.74 -23.43
N ASP A 170 -6.38 8.55 -24.15
CA ASP A 170 -5.94 9.66 -24.98
C ASP A 170 -5.89 11.00 -24.22
N THR A 171 -6.33 10.99 -22.97
CA THR A 171 -6.46 12.17 -22.11
C THR A 171 -5.26 12.25 -21.16
N ALA A 172 -4.47 13.32 -21.27
CA ALA A 172 -3.31 13.57 -20.39
C ALA A 172 -3.70 14.23 -19.05
N SER A 173 -4.99 14.41 -18.82
CA SER A 173 -5.56 15.22 -17.74
C SER A 173 -5.45 14.49 -16.40
N PRO A 174 -4.79 15.09 -15.39
CA PRO A 174 -4.63 14.45 -14.09
C PRO A 174 -5.98 14.40 -13.38
N THR A 175 -6.46 13.20 -13.07
CA THR A 175 -7.66 12.98 -12.23
C THR A 175 -7.26 12.51 -10.85
N ARG A 176 -8.16 12.69 -9.88
CA ARG A 176 -7.87 12.41 -8.46
C ARG A 176 -8.61 11.18 -7.96
N ASN A 177 -8.02 10.55 -6.95
CA ASN A 177 -8.76 9.64 -6.08
C ASN A 177 -9.47 10.45 -5.00
N LEU A 178 -10.79 10.63 -5.12
CA LEU A 178 -11.55 11.54 -4.26
C LEU A 178 -11.57 11.09 -2.79
N PHE A 179 -11.58 9.78 -2.53
CA PHE A 179 -11.53 9.23 -1.18
C PHE A 179 -10.18 9.53 -0.53
N PHE A 180 -9.09 9.33 -1.27
CA PHE A 180 -7.74 9.65 -0.80
C PHE A 180 -7.56 11.15 -0.53
N GLU A 181 -8.04 12.01 -1.43
CA GLU A 181 -8.01 13.46 -1.24
C GLU A 181 -8.81 13.88 0.02
N ALA A 182 -9.95 13.22 0.29
CA ALA A 182 -10.70 13.46 1.53
C ALA A 182 -9.90 13.07 2.78
N VAL A 183 -9.17 11.94 2.73
CA VAL A 183 -8.27 11.53 3.82
C VAL A 183 -7.19 12.59 4.05
N LEU A 184 -6.54 13.09 2.99
CA LEU A 184 -5.53 14.14 3.11
C LEU A 184 -6.09 15.43 3.71
N ARG A 185 -7.26 15.87 3.26
CA ARG A 185 -7.91 17.09 3.79
C ARG A 185 -8.31 16.93 5.25
N LEU A 186 -8.74 15.73 5.66
CA LEU A 186 -9.08 15.43 7.06
C LEU A 186 -7.83 15.36 7.96
N SER A 187 -6.70 14.88 7.43
CA SER A 187 -5.47 14.73 8.20
C SER A 187 -4.60 15.99 8.22
N ASP A 188 -4.85 17.00 7.38
CA ASP A 188 -3.96 18.14 7.22
C ASP A 188 -3.67 18.90 8.53
N ASN A 189 -4.67 19.01 9.41
CA ASN A 189 -4.56 19.64 10.72
C ASN A 189 -4.19 18.68 11.86
N LEU A 190 -3.91 17.42 11.56
CA LEU A 190 -3.63 16.36 12.52
C LEU A 190 -2.21 15.80 12.39
N LYS A 191 -1.33 16.44 11.61
CA LYS A 191 0.03 15.95 11.27
C LYS A 191 0.88 15.57 12.48
N ASP A 192 0.70 16.24 13.62
CA ASP A 192 1.43 15.92 14.84
C ASP A 192 0.92 14.67 15.55
N THR A 193 -0.25 14.15 15.17
CA THR A 193 -0.90 12.97 15.77
C THR A 193 -0.98 11.80 14.81
N VAL A 194 -1.43 12.05 13.58
CA VAL A 194 -1.48 11.09 12.47
C VAL A 194 -0.78 11.71 11.28
N ASP A 195 -0.04 10.89 10.53
CA ASP A 195 0.74 11.39 9.41
C ASP A 195 0.45 10.60 8.13
N THR A 196 0.16 11.35 7.08
CA THR A 196 -0.18 10.88 5.73
C THR A 196 0.89 11.25 4.70
N GLU A 197 2.02 11.85 5.09
CA GLU A 197 3.12 12.21 4.18
C GLU A 197 3.63 11.00 3.39
N TYR A 198 3.72 9.85 4.05
CA TYR A 198 4.22 8.60 3.45
C TYR A 198 3.11 7.72 2.86
N LEU A 199 1.85 8.11 3.00
CA LEU A 199 0.71 7.31 2.55
C LEU A 199 0.79 7.09 1.03
N VAL A 200 0.74 5.82 0.62
CA VAL A 200 0.80 5.48 -0.81
C VAL A 200 -0.39 6.10 -1.52
N THR A 201 -0.12 6.97 -2.48
CA THR A 201 -1.14 7.61 -3.30
C THR A 201 -1.75 6.58 -4.26
N PRO A 202 -3.04 6.22 -4.10
CA PRO A 202 -3.70 5.31 -5.01
C PRO A 202 -4.03 6.01 -6.33
N ALA A 203 -4.00 5.27 -7.43
CA ALA A 203 -4.53 5.76 -8.69
C ALA A 203 -6.05 6.03 -8.57
N PRO A 204 -6.62 6.89 -9.43
CA PRO A 204 -8.06 7.05 -9.54
C PRO A 204 -8.76 5.71 -9.79
N GLY A 205 -9.89 5.48 -9.12
CA GLY A 205 -10.66 4.23 -9.16
C GLY A 205 -10.08 3.09 -8.31
N VAL A 206 -8.87 3.24 -7.75
CA VAL A 206 -8.22 2.21 -6.94
C VAL A 206 -8.47 2.47 -5.45
N PRO A 207 -8.89 1.47 -4.66
CA PRO A 207 -9.04 1.63 -3.21
C PRO A 207 -7.72 2.00 -2.51
N ILE A 208 -7.82 2.78 -1.44
CA ILE A 208 -6.68 3.09 -0.57
C ILE A 208 -6.21 1.86 0.21
N SER A 209 -4.91 1.80 0.51
CA SER A 209 -4.31 0.83 1.44
C SER A 209 -3.72 1.52 2.67
N ALA A 210 -3.43 0.75 3.73
CA ALA A 210 -2.76 1.28 4.92
C ALA A 210 -1.24 1.52 4.73
N ALA A 211 -0.68 1.17 3.57
CA ALA A 211 0.75 1.29 3.33
C ALA A 211 1.20 2.75 3.40
N GLY A 212 2.15 3.02 4.29
CA GLY A 212 2.68 4.37 4.50
C GLY A 212 1.83 5.26 5.41
N PHE A 213 0.69 4.78 5.91
CA PHE A 213 -0.08 5.52 6.91
C PHE A 213 0.59 5.44 8.28
N ASN A 214 0.82 6.58 8.93
CA ASN A 214 1.25 6.64 10.31
C ASN A 214 0.04 6.97 11.22
N PRO A 215 -0.52 5.98 11.94
CA PRO A 215 -1.69 6.19 12.78
C PRO A 215 -1.37 6.83 14.14
N ASP A 216 -0.09 6.94 14.54
CA ASP A 216 0.32 7.55 15.80
C ASP A 216 1.81 7.96 15.75
N VAL A 217 2.04 9.25 15.47
CA VAL A 217 3.39 9.82 15.29
C VAL A 217 4.22 9.69 16.56
N ASP A 218 3.66 10.03 17.71
CA ASP A 218 4.35 9.97 19.01
C ASP A 218 4.75 8.55 19.37
N PHE A 219 3.83 7.59 19.20
CA PHE A 219 4.08 6.20 19.53
C PHE A 219 5.17 5.61 18.62
N LEU A 220 5.11 5.86 17.32
CA LEU A 220 6.15 5.37 16.41
C LEU A 220 7.50 6.00 16.67
N ASN A 221 7.56 7.31 16.96
CA ASN A 221 8.80 7.97 17.37
C ASN A 221 9.37 7.34 18.64
N LEU A 222 8.52 7.07 19.64
CA LEU A 222 8.95 6.44 20.89
C LEU A 222 9.55 5.04 20.65
N ILE A 223 8.84 4.15 19.96
CA ILE A 223 9.26 2.75 19.85
C ILE A 223 10.42 2.52 18.86
N THR A 224 10.70 3.51 18.00
CA THR A 224 11.81 3.47 17.03
C THR A 224 12.99 4.34 17.46
N GLY A 225 12.85 5.12 18.54
CA GLY A 225 13.85 6.12 18.94
C GLY A 225 13.96 7.30 17.96
N GLY A 226 12.89 7.60 17.21
CA GLY A 226 12.85 8.63 16.18
C GLY A 226 13.56 8.26 14.87
N ASP A 227 13.93 6.99 14.69
CA ASP A 227 14.60 6.50 13.48
C ASP A 227 13.60 6.42 12.31
N THR A 228 13.69 7.38 11.38
CA THR A 228 12.76 7.53 10.25
C THR A 228 12.71 6.29 9.36
N ASP A 229 13.82 5.56 9.19
CA ASP A 229 13.85 4.37 8.36
C ASP A 229 13.09 3.21 9.02
N LEU A 230 13.19 3.09 10.34
CA LEU A 230 12.39 2.13 11.10
C LEU A 230 10.90 2.48 11.08
N ILE A 231 10.56 3.77 11.25
CA ILE A 231 9.17 4.23 11.14
C ILE A 231 8.60 3.82 9.78
N LYS A 232 9.31 4.15 8.69
CA LYS A 232 8.94 3.75 7.33
C LYS A 232 8.79 2.25 7.19
N ALA A 233 9.74 1.46 7.72
CA ALA A 233 9.66 0.00 7.66
C ALA A 233 8.42 -0.56 8.36
N VAL A 234 7.97 0.05 9.46
CA VAL A 234 6.71 -0.33 10.14
C VAL A 234 5.49 0.07 9.31
N ILE A 235 5.37 1.33 8.89
CA ILE A 235 4.16 1.83 8.20
C ILE A 235 3.98 1.25 6.78
N TYR A 236 5.07 0.89 6.10
CA TYR A 236 4.99 0.15 4.82
C TYR A 236 4.84 -1.36 5.01
N GLY A 237 4.87 -1.87 6.25
CA GLY A 237 4.70 -3.30 6.53
C GLY A 237 5.91 -4.17 6.17
N LYS A 238 7.10 -3.58 5.99
CA LYS A 238 8.36 -4.33 5.79
C LYS A 238 8.73 -5.15 7.02
N VAL A 239 8.38 -4.63 8.19
CA VAL A 239 8.57 -5.27 9.49
C VAL A 239 7.19 -5.61 10.07
N ARG A 240 7.04 -6.80 10.67
CA ARG A 240 5.80 -7.17 11.37
C ARG A 240 5.91 -6.82 12.85
N LEU A 241 5.31 -5.71 13.26
CA LEU A 241 5.42 -5.14 14.60
C LEU A 241 5.02 -6.14 15.68
N SER A 242 3.91 -6.87 15.49
CA SER A 242 3.43 -7.88 16.44
C SER A 242 4.47 -8.98 16.72
N LYS A 243 5.21 -9.41 15.68
CA LYS A 243 6.27 -10.43 15.80
C LYS A 243 7.45 -9.89 16.59
N CYS A 244 7.89 -8.67 16.29
CA CYS A 244 8.98 -8.02 17.01
C CYS A 244 8.64 -7.80 18.49
N LEU A 245 7.40 -7.43 18.79
CA LEU A 245 6.91 -7.27 20.15
C LEU A 245 6.88 -8.60 20.91
N GLU A 246 6.33 -9.66 20.29
CA GLU A 246 6.33 -11.01 20.88
C GLU A 246 7.75 -11.50 21.19
N GLU A 247 8.72 -11.23 20.31
CA GLU A 247 10.12 -11.57 20.55
C GLU A 247 10.72 -10.76 21.70
N HIS A 248 10.44 -9.46 21.75
CA HIS A 248 10.94 -8.58 22.80
C HIS A 248 10.37 -8.95 24.18
N GLU A 249 9.08 -9.32 24.26
CA GLU A 249 8.46 -9.80 25.50
C GLU A 249 9.10 -11.10 26.02
N GLN A 250 9.65 -11.92 25.12
CA GLN A 250 10.37 -13.16 25.44
C GLN A 250 11.86 -12.94 25.73
N SER A 251 12.41 -11.78 25.35
CA SER A 251 13.79 -11.40 25.63
C SER A 251 14.03 -11.20 27.12
N LYS A 252 15.27 -11.48 27.56
CA LYS A 252 15.74 -11.13 28.91
C LYS A 252 15.97 -9.62 29.05
N ASP A 253 16.35 -8.98 27.94
CA ASP A 253 16.55 -7.54 27.86
C ASP A 253 15.25 -6.87 27.42
N ARG A 254 14.67 -6.07 28.33
CA ARG A 254 13.40 -5.34 28.15
C ARG A 254 13.60 -3.84 27.92
N THR A 255 14.80 -3.43 27.57
CA THR A 255 15.11 -2.04 27.23
C THR A 255 14.54 -1.66 25.86
N LEU A 256 14.26 -0.37 25.66
CA LEU A 256 13.81 0.14 24.37
C LEU A 256 14.88 -0.08 23.28
N GLU A 257 16.15 0.03 23.65
CA GLU A 257 17.30 -0.20 22.78
C GLU A 257 17.33 -1.63 22.24
N ALA A 258 17.03 -2.61 23.10
CA ALA A 258 16.90 -4.01 22.67
C ALA A 258 15.73 -4.21 21.70
N PHE A 259 14.61 -3.51 21.91
CA PHE A 259 13.49 -3.56 20.97
C PHE A 259 13.85 -2.95 19.60
N ILE A 260 14.49 -1.79 19.59
CA ILE A 260 14.98 -1.12 18.37
C ILE A 260 15.95 -2.03 17.61
N ALA A 261 16.83 -2.75 18.32
CA ALA A 261 17.73 -3.72 17.70
C ALA A 261 16.98 -4.88 17.00
N ILE A 262 15.88 -5.37 17.61
CA ILE A 262 15.01 -6.38 16.99
C ILE A 262 14.37 -5.83 15.70
N LEU A 263 13.86 -4.60 15.73
CA LEU A 263 13.28 -3.95 14.55
C LEU A 263 14.30 -3.82 13.42
N ARG A 264 15.52 -3.34 13.72
CA ARG A 264 16.61 -3.21 12.72
C ARG A 264 16.99 -4.54 12.10
N ARG A 265 17.06 -5.61 12.91
CA ARG A 265 17.38 -6.95 12.42
C ARG A 265 16.27 -7.48 11.49
N GLU A 266 15.01 -7.31 11.86
CA GLU A 266 13.88 -7.75 11.02
C GLU A 266 13.81 -6.93 9.71
N MET A 267 14.07 -5.63 9.77
CA MET A 267 14.17 -4.77 8.58
C MET A 267 15.28 -5.26 7.63
N ALA A 268 16.47 -5.52 8.14
CA ALA A 268 17.59 -6.03 7.34
C ALA A 268 17.29 -7.39 6.69
N LEU A 269 16.59 -8.28 7.40
CA LEU A 269 16.14 -9.57 6.85
C LEU A 269 15.10 -9.37 5.73
N SER A 270 14.17 -8.41 5.92
CA SER A 270 13.16 -8.06 4.93
C SER A 270 13.79 -7.49 3.65
N ASP A 271 14.72 -6.54 3.79
CA ASP A 271 15.43 -5.96 2.65
C ASP A 271 16.25 -7.01 1.89
N ARG A 272 16.93 -7.92 2.61
CA ARG A 272 17.64 -9.04 1.97
C ARG A 272 16.70 -9.92 1.14
N LYS A 273 15.55 -10.30 1.70
CA LYS A 273 14.54 -11.10 0.98
C LYS A 273 13.98 -10.35 -0.23
N ALA A 274 13.78 -9.04 -0.13
CA ALA A 274 13.32 -8.22 -1.24
C ALA A 274 14.34 -8.19 -2.40
N VAL A 275 15.64 -8.12 -2.09
CA VAL A 275 16.72 -8.23 -3.08
C VAL A 275 16.73 -9.61 -3.73
N GLU A 276 16.73 -10.68 -2.93
CA GLU A 276 16.71 -12.06 -3.41
C GLU A 276 15.49 -12.33 -4.32
N ARG A 277 14.30 -11.84 -3.92
CA ARG A 277 13.07 -11.92 -4.72
C ARG A 277 13.19 -11.17 -6.04
N ARG A 278 13.74 -9.95 -6.01
CA ARG A 278 13.93 -9.14 -7.21
C ARG A 278 14.89 -9.82 -8.18
N GLU A 279 16.01 -10.35 -7.69
CA GLU A 279 16.97 -11.11 -8.50
C GLU A 279 16.33 -12.36 -9.12
N ALA A 280 15.53 -13.10 -8.35
CA ALA A 280 14.79 -14.26 -8.84
C ALA A 280 13.80 -13.89 -9.96
N TRP A 281 13.08 -12.78 -9.80
CA TRP A 281 12.22 -12.27 -10.86
C TRP A 281 13.02 -11.85 -12.10
N HIS A 282 14.12 -11.12 -11.95
CA HIS A 282 14.96 -10.72 -13.09
C HIS A 282 15.44 -11.93 -13.89
N ALA A 283 15.85 -13.01 -13.20
CA ALA A 283 16.22 -14.26 -13.83
C ALA A 283 15.03 -14.92 -14.57
N SER A 284 13.86 -15.00 -13.92
CA SER A 284 12.63 -15.54 -14.52
C SER A 284 12.17 -14.74 -15.74
N TYR A 285 12.20 -13.41 -15.66
CA TYR A 285 11.82 -12.52 -16.75
C TYR A 285 12.73 -12.68 -17.96
N LYS A 286 14.04 -12.79 -17.74
CA LYS A 286 15.02 -12.99 -18.81
C LYS A 286 14.85 -14.35 -19.50
N ASP A 287 14.45 -15.38 -18.76
CA ASP A 287 14.17 -16.71 -19.30
C ASP A 287 12.87 -16.71 -20.16
N ARG A 288 11.80 -16.08 -19.66
CA ARG A 288 10.51 -16.00 -20.37
C ARG A 288 10.50 -15.01 -21.54
N HIS A 289 11.24 -13.91 -21.41
CA HIS A 289 11.22 -12.79 -22.36
C HIS A 289 12.65 -12.30 -22.72
N PRO A 290 13.50 -13.16 -23.30
CA PRO A 290 14.92 -12.87 -23.52
C PRO A 290 15.14 -11.62 -24.39
N ASP A 291 14.36 -11.47 -25.47
CA ASP A 291 14.49 -10.34 -26.40
C ASP A 291 14.10 -9.01 -25.73
N MET A 292 13.01 -9.00 -24.96
CA MET A 292 12.53 -7.79 -24.27
C MET A 292 13.42 -7.41 -23.09
N ALA A 293 13.97 -8.40 -22.38
CA ALA A 293 14.96 -8.17 -21.33
C ALA A 293 16.24 -7.54 -21.91
N HIS A 294 16.75 -8.11 -23.00
CA HIS A 294 17.93 -7.58 -23.67
C HIS A 294 17.72 -6.16 -24.22
N GLU A 295 16.58 -5.91 -24.87
CA GLU A 295 16.22 -4.58 -25.37
C GLU A 295 16.11 -3.56 -24.24
N PHE A 296 15.48 -3.92 -23.12
CA PHE A 296 15.39 -3.05 -21.95
C PHE A 296 16.78 -2.70 -21.41
N ASP A 297 17.66 -3.69 -21.25
CA ASP A 297 19.02 -3.49 -20.75
C ASP A 297 19.81 -2.57 -21.69
N GLN A 298 19.69 -2.74 -23.01
CA GLN A 298 20.31 -1.84 -24.00
C GLN A 298 19.80 -0.40 -23.88
N ILE A 299 18.48 -0.21 -23.70
CA ILE A 299 17.89 1.13 -23.55
C ILE A 299 18.38 1.79 -22.24
N VAL A 300 18.40 1.04 -21.15
CA VAL A 300 18.88 1.56 -19.85
C VAL A 300 20.37 1.91 -19.93
N GLU A 301 21.21 1.02 -20.48
CA GLU A 301 22.65 1.26 -20.62
C GLU A 301 22.95 2.49 -21.49
N LYS A 302 22.21 2.64 -22.59
CA LYS A 302 22.45 3.69 -23.56
C LYS A 302 21.87 5.05 -23.15
N TYR A 303 20.76 5.07 -22.44
CA TYR A 303 20.00 6.32 -22.21
C TYR A 303 19.74 6.67 -20.74
N CYS A 304 19.97 5.76 -19.79
CA CYS A 304 19.85 6.05 -18.35
C CYS A 304 21.24 6.17 -17.72
N ARG A 305 21.62 7.37 -17.25
CA ARG A 305 22.86 7.56 -16.49
C ARG A 305 22.64 7.18 -15.02
N GLY A 306 23.48 6.28 -14.49
CA GLY A 306 23.51 5.88 -13.08
C GLY A 306 22.87 4.51 -12.81
N ASN A 307 23.18 3.94 -11.63
CA ASN A 307 22.85 2.56 -11.21
C ASN A 307 21.35 2.26 -11.11
N GLY A 308 20.64 2.18 -12.25
CA GLY A 308 19.32 1.56 -12.39
C GLY A 308 18.20 2.12 -11.51
N ARG A 309 18.38 3.29 -10.88
CA ARG A 309 17.38 3.93 -10.02
C ARG A 309 16.88 5.22 -10.67
N GLU A 310 15.57 5.26 -10.83
CA GLU A 310 14.55 6.34 -10.86
C GLU A 310 14.95 7.83 -10.78
N HIS A 311 16.15 8.22 -11.20
CA HIS A 311 16.49 9.61 -11.41
C HIS A 311 16.34 9.91 -12.89
N PHE A 312 15.30 10.71 -13.16
CA PHE A 312 15.00 11.49 -14.35
C PHE A 312 16.03 11.42 -15.48
N TRP A 313 15.50 11.20 -16.70
CA TRP A 313 16.05 11.69 -17.95
C TRP A 313 16.55 13.13 -17.75
N SER A 314 17.85 13.30 -17.52
CA SER A 314 18.48 14.62 -17.55
C SER A 314 18.79 14.93 -19.00
N ASP A 315 17.90 15.66 -19.65
CA ASP A 315 18.07 16.16 -21.02
C ASP A 315 18.68 17.57 -20.98
N PRO A 316 19.78 17.81 -21.71
CA PRO A 316 19.71 18.86 -22.74
C PRO A 316 20.41 18.53 -24.07
N GLU A 317 21.12 17.40 -24.18
CA GLU A 317 21.90 17.05 -25.40
C GLU A 317 21.13 16.15 -26.38
N LEU A 318 19.93 15.66 -26.00
CA LEU A 318 19.11 14.81 -26.88
C LEU A 318 18.23 15.61 -27.85
N ASP A 319 18.21 16.95 -27.75
CA ASP A 319 17.44 17.83 -28.65
C ASP A 319 18.16 18.19 -29.97
N GLU A 320 19.47 17.91 -30.13
CA GLU A 320 20.20 18.26 -31.37
C GLU A 320 20.62 17.08 -32.25
N GLU A 321 20.85 15.89 -31.70
CA GLU A 321 21.39 14.73 -32.43
C GLU A 321 20.34 13.74 -32.96
N LEU A 322 19.09 13.81 -32.48
CA LEU A 322 18.05 12.81 -32.79
C LEU A 322 17.04 13.22 -33.87
N LEU A 323 17.17 14.42 -34.43
CA LEU A 323 16.35 14.83 -35.56
C LEU A 323 17.01 14.36 -36.86
N PRO A 324 16.26 13.71 -37.79
CA PRO A 324 16.71 13.56 -39.17
C PRO A 324 17.19 14.92 -39.70
N GLU A 325 18.24 14.96 -40.51
CA GLU A 325 18.93 16.21 -40.89
C GLU A 325 17.98 17.28 -41.47
N GLU A 326 16.93 16.85 -42.17
CA GLU A 326 15.87 17.71 -42.68
C GLU A 326 15.02 18.41 -41.59
N GLN A 327 14.88 17.80 -40.42
CA GLN A 327 14.17 18.36 -39.27
C GLN A 327 15.06 19.28 -38.42
N ARG A 328 16.39 19.03 -38.37
CA ARG A 328 17.35 19.95 -37.73
C ARG A 328 17.32 21.33 -38.38
N VAL A 329 17.32 21.37 -39.72
CA VAL A 329 17.25 22.61 -40.51
C VAL A 329 15.93 23.38 -40.27
N ARG A 330 14.84 22.69 -39.92
CA ARG A 330 13.54 23.32 -39.64
C ARG A 330 13.50 23.96 -38.25
N VAL A 331 14.13 23.32 -37.25
CA VAL A 331 14.26 23.86 -35.88
C VAL A 331 15.20 25.06 -35.86
N GLU A 332 16.34 24.99 -36.57
CA GLU A 332 17.25 26.12 -36.74
C GLU A 332 16.58 27.31 -37.44
N ARG A 333 15.78 27.08 -38.51
CA ARG A 333 15.01 28.15 -39.15
C ARG A 333 13.96 28.79 -38.23
N GLN A 334 13.32 28.02 -37.35
CA GLN A 334 12.35 28.54 -36.39
C GLN A 334 13.00 29.32 -35.23
N GLN A 335 14.23 28.95 -34.83
CA GLN A 335 14.99 29.69 -33.82
C GLN A 335 15.50 31.05 -34.32
N VAL A 336 15.83 31.17 -35.62
CA VAL A 336 16.31 32.44 -36.20
C VAL A 336 15.18 33.46 -36.41
N GLU A 337 13.92 33.03 -36.52
CA GLU A 337 12.77 33.93 -36.77
C GLU A 337 11.91 34.27 -35.52
N GLY A 338 12.17 33.66 -34.35
CA GLY A 338 11.37 33.84 -33.14
C GLY A 338 11.92 34.85 -32.12
N LYS A 339 11.85 36.17 -32.40
CA LYS A 339 11.94 37.18 -31.34
C LYS A 339 10.57 37.29 -30.63
N HIS A 340 10.55 36.94 -29.34
CA HIS A 340 9.47 37.02 -28.35
C HIS A 340 8.63 35.75 -28.13
N GLY A 341 8.74 35.19 -26.92
CA GLY A 341 7.70 34.38 -26.29
C GLY A 341 8.14 32.97 -25.89
N GLY A 342 8.35 32.78 -24.58
CA GLY A 342 8.29 31.52 -23.81
C GLY A 342 8.85 30.25 -24.44
N LEU A 343 9.89 29.67 -23.83
CA LEU A 343 10.30 28.28 -24.07
C LEU A 343 9.07 27.36 -23.92
N LYS A 344 8.48 26.96 -25.04
CA LYS A 344 7.51 25.87 -25.10
C LYS A 344 8.31 24.62 -25.39
N ILE A 345 8.82 23.99 -24.34
CA ILE A 345 9.35 22.63 -24.42
C ILE A 345 8.13 21.75 -24.71
N ILE A 346 7.93 21.42 -25.98
CA ILE A 346 6.96 20.40 -26.39
C ILE A 346 7.75 19.10 -26.33
N PRO A 347 7.61 18.26 -25.29
CA PRO A 347 8.26 16.96 -25.30
C PRO A 347 7.77 16.22 -26.55
N PRO A 348 8.66 15.60 -27.34
CA PRO A 348 8.25 14.97 -28.57
C PRO A 348 7.31 13.83 -28.21
N LYS A 349 6.01 14.00 -28.49
CA LYS A 349 4.96 12.97 -28.42
C LYS A 349 5.24 11.75 -29.33
N HIS A 350 6.44 11.64 -29.92
CA HIS A 350 6.82 10.71 -30.96
C HIS A 350 8.24 10.12 -30.84
N SER A 351 8.92 10.22 -29.68
CA SER A 351 10.15 9.42 -29.50
C SER A 351 9.77 7.94 -29.46
N THR A 352 10.04 7.23 -30.55
CA THR A 352 9.77 5.79 -30.70
C THR A 352 10.47 4.98 -29.61
N ILE A 353 11.65 5.42 -29.18
CA ILE A 353 12.45 4.84 -28.09
C ILE A 353 11.75 5.06 -26.74
N LEU A 354 11.28 6.28 -26.45
CA LEU A 354 10.56 6.56 -25.19
C LEU A 354 9.27 5.74 -25.11
N MET A 355 8.50 5.69 -26.21
CA MET A 355 7.28 4.87 -26.29
C MET A 355 7.59 3.38 -26.14
N ARG A 356 8.70 2.89 -26.70
CA ARG A 356 9.14 1.51 -26.55
C ARG A 356 9.59 1.21 -25.12
N PHE A 357 10.33 2.11 -24.49
CA PHE A 357 10.75 1.99 -23.09
C PHE A 357 9.55 1.96 -22.14
N ILE A 358 8.56 2.84 -22.34
CA ILE A 358 7.31 2.84 -21.57
C ILE A 358 6.58 1.51 -21.73
N LYS A 359 6.45 0.98 -22.96
CA LYS A 359 5.84 -0.34 -23.21
C LYS A 359 6.58 -1.46 -22.48
N LEU A 360 7.92 -1.47 -22.50
CA LEU A 360 8.73 -2.45 -21.78
C LEU A 360 8.54 -2.32 -20.27
N LYS A 361 8.45 -1.10 -19.72
CA LYS A 361 8.15 -0.88 -18.29
C LYS A 361 6.78 -1.43 -17.91
N PHE A 362 5.75 -1.19 -18.71
CA PHE A 362 4.40 -1.73 -18.46
C PHE A 362 4.38 -3.26 -18.50
N HIS A 363 4.98 -3.86 -19.52
CA HIS A 363 5.10 -5.31 -19.61
C HIS A 363 5.85 -5.89 -18.41
N ARG A 364 6.96 -5.28 -17.99
CA ARG A 364 7.70 -5.72 -16.80
C ARG A 364 6.89 -5.57 -15.51
N ALA A 365 6.06 -4.53 -15.40
CA ALA A 365 5.18 -4.32 -14.25
C ALA A 365 3.99 -5.31 -14.21
N GLU A 366 3.47 -5.72 -15.37
CA GLU A 366 2.51 -6.83 -15.47
C GLU A 366 3.14 -8.16 -15.06
N ASP A 367 4.30 -8.46 -15.64
CA ASP A 367 5.04 -9.68 -15.35
C ASP A 367 5.46 -9.80 -13.88
N TRP A 368 5.91 -8.69 -13.28
CA TRP A 368 6.21 -8.62 -11.86
C TRP A 368 4.99 -8.96 -10.99
N ARG A 369 3.80 -8.49 -11.35
CA ARG A 369 2.56 -8.81 -10.60
C ARG A 369 2.23 -10.30 -10.67
N GLU A 370 2.32 -10.89 -11.86
CA GLU A 370 2.12 -12.35 -12.03
C GLU A 370 3.15 -13.16 -11.24
N PHE A 371 4.41 -12.71 -11.22
CA PHE A 371 5.46 -13.33 -10.44
C PHE A 371 5.19 -13.20 -8.93
N GLU A 372 4.77 -12.04 -8.44
CA GLU A 372 4.43 -11.85 -7.02
C GLU A 372 3.28 -12.75 -6.58
N GLU A 373 2.25 -12.90 -7.41
CA GLU A 373 1.13 -13.81 -7.13
C GLU A 373 1.58 -15.27 -7.02
N ALA A 374 2.49 -15.71 -7.88
CA ALA A 374 3.01 -17.08 -7.87
C ALA A 374 4.12 -17.35 -6.83
N TYR A 375 4.87 -16.32 -6.41
CA TYR A 375 5.99 -16.45 -5.48
C TYR A 375 5.55 -16.53 -4.01
N ASP A 376 4.38 -15.97 -3.68
CA ASP A 376 3.82 -15.96 -2.32
C ASP A 376 2.79 -17.10 -2.08
N GLU A 377 2.57 -18.00 -3.06
CA GLU A 377 1.88 -19.31 -2.93
C GLU A 377 2.86 -20.44 -2.52
#